data_AF-A0A166ZQD6-F1
#
_entry.id   AF-A0A166ZQD6-F1
#
_cell.length_a   1.000
_cell.length_b   1.000
_cell.length_c   1.000
_cell.angle_alpha   90.00
_cell.angle_beta   90.00
_cell.angle_gamma   90.00
#
_symmetry.space_group_name_H-M   'P 1'
#
loop_
_entity.id
_entity.type
_entity.pdbx_description
1 polymer ?
#
loop_
_entity_poly.entity_id
_entity_poly.type
_entity_poly.pdbx_seq_one_letter_code
_entity_poly.pdbx_strand_id
1 'polypeptide(L)'
;MLDPISGWAIGITVFMMSFYGPYTYWISHGPTWDEWRGREEAADRHRLRRATQKGNGAADAALLRQLTERAAELKAHKNTQMIEKAEDKHQSE
;
A
#
# COMPACT_ATOMS: atom_id res chain seq x y z
N MET A 1 48.12 25.72 41.47
CA MET A 1 47.76 25.84 40.05
C MET A 1 47.60 24.43 39.52
N LEU A 2 46.44 24.09 38.94
CA LEU A 2 46.33 22.82 38.22
C LEU A 2 47.29 22.88 37.03
N ASP A 3 48.11 21.84 36.88
CA ASP A 3 49.02 21.72 35.76
C ASP A 3 48.19 21.69 34.46
N PRO A 4 48.46 22.54 33.45
CA PRO A 4 47.68 22.59 32.21
C PRO A 4 47.42 21.22 31.58
N ILE A 5 48.36 20.27 31.67
CA ILE A 5 48.20 18.90 31.17
C ILE A 5 47.06 18.15 31.88
N SER A 6 46.96 18.31 33.20
CA SER A 6 45.89 17.71 34.01
C SER A 6 44.51 18.30 33.70
N GLY A 7 44.44 19.60 33.41
CA GLY A 7 43.20 20.26 32.99
C GLY A 7 42.69 19.74 31.64
N TRP A 8 43.59 19.51 30.69
CA TRP A 8 43.25 18.92 29.39
C TRP A 8 42.78 17.46 29.52
N ALA A 9 43.45 16.65 30.34
CA ALA A 9 43.07 15.26 30.57
C ALA A 9 41.67 15.14 31.19
N ILE A 10 41.35 16.00 32.16
CA ILE A 10 40.02 16.05 32.78
C ILE A 10 38.97 16.48 31.75
N GLY A 11 39.26 17.53 30.97
CA GLY A 11 38.35 18.03 29.93
C GLY A 11 38.03 16.96 28.87
N ILE A 12 39.04 16.24 28.38
CA ILE A 12 38.86 15.17 27.39
C ILE A 12 38.05 14.01 27.98
N THR A 13 38.28 13.66 29.24
CA THR A 13 37.55 12.57 29.91
C THR A 13 36.07 12.91 30.07
N VAL A 14 35.76 14.12 30.53
CA VAL A 14 34.36 14.60 30.68
C VAL A 14 33.67 14.72 29.33
N PHE A 15 34.39 15.18 28.31
CA PHE A 15 33.89 15.25 26.93
C PHE A 15 33.56 13.85 26.43
N MET A 16 34.48 12.90 26.51
CA MET A 16 34.26 11.51 26.10
C MET A 16 33.07 10.89 26.82
N MET A 17 32.95 11.08 28.15
CA MET A 17 31.85 10.54 28.94
C MET A 17 30.48 11.11 28.53
N SER A 18 30.46 12.37 28.09
CA SER A 18 29.25 13.06 27.60
C SER A 18 28.77 12.52 26.24
N PHE A 19 29.66 11.99 25.41
CA PHE A 19 29.28 11.32 24.15
C PHE A 19 29.01 9.83 24.35
N TYR A 20 29.78 9.17 25.21
CA TYR A 20 29.72 7.72 25.37
C TYR A 20 28.45 7.26 26.10
N GLY A 21 27.96 8.02 27.08
CA GLY A 21 26.72 7.70 27.79
C GLY A 21 25.51 7.66 26.85
N PRO A 22 25.20 8.76 26.13
CA PRO A 22 24.11 8.78 25.16
C PRO A 22 24.28 7.77 24.02
N TYR A 23 25.51 7.57 23.54
CA TYR A 23 25.80 6.61 22.47
C TYR A 23 25.52 5.17 22.88
N THR A 24 25.97 4.76 24.07
CA THR A 24 25.73 3.41 24.60
C THR A 24 24.27 3.19 25.00
N TYR A 25 23.60 4.22 25.52
CA TYR A 25 22.16 4.20 25.77
C TYR A 25 21.36 4.03 24.47
N TRP A 26 21.73 4.74 23.40
CA TRP A 26 21.08 4.64 22.09
C TRP A 26 21.31 3.28 21.42
N ILE A 27 22.46 2.64 21.61
CA ILE A 27 22.71 1.28 21.09
C ILE A 27 21.91 0.22 21.86
N SER A 28 21.76 0.40 23.18
CA SER A 28 21.08 -0.57 24.04
C SER A 28 19.55 -0.41 24.06
N HIS A 29 19.04 0.81 23.88
CA HIS A 29 17.60 1.13 23.91
C HIS A 29 17.07 1.64 22.56
N GLY A 30 17.92 1.74 21.54
CA GLY A 30 17.51 1.99 20.17
C GLY A 30 16.74 0.80 19.61
N PRO A 31 15.90 1.01 18.58
CA PRO A 31 15.19 -0.08 17.94
C PRO A 31 16.22 -1.09 17.44
N THR A 32 16.14 -2.31 17.95
CA THR A 32 17.03 -3.38 17.51
C THR A 32 16.83 -3.59 16.01
N TRP A 33 17.88 -4.01 15.32
CA TRP A 33 17.84 -4.28 13.88
C TRP A 33 16.68 -5.21 13.49
N ASP A 34 16.31 -6.15 14.37
CA ASP A 34 15.19 -7.06 14.18
C ASP A 34 13.82 -6.39 14.33
N GLU A 35 13.65 -5.41 15.23
CA GLU A 35 12.43 -4.60 15.31
C GLU A 35 12.25 -3.70 14.09
N TRP A 36 13.35 -3.18 13.55
CA TRP A 36 13.33 -2.40 12.32
C TRP A 36 12.96 -3.30 11.13
N ARG A 37 13.63 -4.44 11.00
CA ARG A 37 13.34 -5.46 9.97
C ARG A 37 11.89 -5.95 10.04
N GLY A 38 11.37 -6.23 11.25
CA GLY A 38 9.98 -6.66 11.44
C GLY A 38 8.96 -5.59 11.04
N ARG A 39 9.26 -4.31 11.28
CA ARG A 39 8.41 -3.19 10.82
C ARG A 39 8.45 -3.01 9.31
N GLU A 40 9.62 -3.14 8.70
CA GLU A 40 9.80 -3.07 7.24
C GLU A 40 9.00 -4.19 6.54
N GLU A 41 9.12 -5.43 7.02
CA GLU A 41 8.40 -6.59 6.48
C GLU A 41 6.88 -6.50 6.68
N ALA A 42 6.42 -5.90 7.77
CA ALA A 42 4.99 -5.65 7.99
C ALA A 42 4.48 -4.57 7.02
N ALA A 43 5.24 -3.49 6.83
CA ALA A 43 4.90 -2.44 5.88
C ALA A 43 4.85 -2.96 4.44
N ASP A 44 5.77 -3.84 4.06
CA ASP A 44 5.83 -4.41 2.72
C ASP A 44 4.65 -5.36 2.44
N ARG A 45 4.29 -6.20 3.43
CA ARG A 45 3.06 -7.03 3.37
C ARG A 45 1.79 -6.19 3.20
N HIS A 46 1.71 -5.05 3.86
CA HIS A 46 0.58 -4.13 3.69
C HIS A 46 0.53 -3.49 2.30
N ARG A 47 1.68 -3.14 1.71
CA ARG A 47 1.76 -2.62 0.34
C ARG A 47 1.33 -3.67 -0.68
N LEU A 48 1.81 -4.90 -0.53
CA LEU A 48 1.43 -6.04 -1.37
C LEU A 48 -0.08 -6.29 -1.33
N ARG A 49 -0.69 -6.38 -0.14
CA ARG A 49 -2.15 -6.57 0.00
C ARG A 49 -2.94 -5.46 -0.68
N ARG A 50 -2.53 -4.20 -0.55
CA ARG A 50 -3.19 -3.06 -1.21
C ARG A 50 -3.04 -3.13 -2.73
N ALA A 51 -1.87 -3.51 -3.24
CA ALA A 51 -1.64 -3.66 -4.68
C ALA A 51 -2.52 -4.77 -5.28
N THR A 52 -2.61 -5.93 -4.62
CA THR A 52 -3.47 -7.04 -5.06
C THR A 52 -4.95 -6.67 -5.02
N GLN A 53 -5.40 -6.00 -3.96
CA GLN A 53 -6.80 -5.60 -3.83
C GLN A 53 -7.21 -4.54 -4.87
N LYS A 54 -6.31 -3.62 -5.21
CA LYS A 54 -6.52 -2.63 -6.28
C LYS A 54 -6.53 -3.27 -7.67
N GLY A 55 -5.68 -4.27 -7.90
CA GLY A 55 -5.67 -5.05 -9.15
C GLY A 55 -6.96 -5.85 -9.34
N ASN A 56 -7.43 -6.52 -8.30
CA ASN A 56 -8.67 -7.31 -8.35
C ASN A 56 -9.90 -6.42 -8.55
N GLY A 57 -9.97 -5.26 -7.89
CA GLY A 57 -11.09 -4.33 -8.08
C GLY A 57 -11.20 -3.77 -9.49
N ALA A 58 -10.07 -3.53 -10.17
CA ALA A 58 -10.06 -3.09 -11.56
C ALA A 58 -10.50 -4.20 -12.53
N ALA A 59 -10.08 -5.44 -12.28
CA ALA A 59 -10.49 -6.60 -13.06
C ALA A 59 -12.00 -6.89 -12.92
N ASP A 60 -12.52 -6.84 -11.70
CA ASP A 60 -13.96 -7.03 -11.43
C ASP A 60 -14.81 -5.92 -12.07
N ALA A 61 -14.36 -4.66 -12.01
CA ALA A 61 -15.07 -3.55 -12.64
C ALA A 61 -15.13 -3.69 -14.17
N ALA A 62 -14.05 -4.18 -14.79
CA ALA A 62 -14.01 -4.45 -16.23
C ALA A 62 -14.96 -5.61 -16.61
N LEU A 63 -14.95 -6.70 -15.84
CA LEU A 63 -15.86 -7.83 -16.03
C LEU A 63 -17.33 -7.41 -15.89
N LEU A 64 -17.67 -6.63 -14.86
CA LEU A 64 -19.01 -6.11 -14.65
C LEU A 64 -19.45 -5.22 -15.82
N ARG A 65 -18.58 -4.33 -16.31
CA ARG A 65 -18.87 -3.53 -17.51
C ARG A 65 -19.17 -4.39 -18.72
N GLN A 66 -18.33 -5.39 -18.99
CA GLN A 66 -18.49 -6.27 -20.14
C GLN A 66 -19.79 -7.08 -20.07
N LEU A 67 -20.17 -7.55 -18.87
CA LEU A 67 -21.44 -8.23 -18.64
C LEU A 67 -22.63 -7.28 -18.84
N THR A 68 -22.54 -6.03 -18.37
CA THR A 68 -23.62 -5.05 -18.56
C THR A 68 -23.81 -4.65 -20.01
N GLU A 69 -22.72 -4.49 -20.79
CA GLU A 69 -22.79 -4.22 -22.22
C GLU A 69 -23.42 -5.39 -22.98
N ARG A 70 -22.97 -6.62 -22.70
CA ARG A 70 -23.57 -7.85 -23.28
C ARG A 70 -25.06 -7.96 -22.94
N ALA A 71 -25.45 -7.66 -21.70
CA ALA A 71 -26.85 -7.70 -21.29
C ALA A 71 -27.69 -6.62 -21.99
N ALA A 72 -27.14 -5.42 -22.21
CA ALA A 72 -27.79 -4.35 -22.94
C ALA A 72 -27.96 -4.69 -24.42
N GLU A 73 -26.94 -5.25 -25.07
CA GLU A 73 -27.02 -5.75 -26.44
C GLU A 73 -28.07 -6.84 -26.58
N LEU A 74 -28.11 -7.82 -25.67
CA LEU A 74 -29.08 -8.91 -25.72
C LEU A 74 -30.51 -8.40 -25.55
N LYS A 75 -30.71 -7.40 -24.68
CA LYS A 75 -32.01 -6.75 -24.48
C LYS A 75 -32.43 -5.96 -25.72
N ALA A 76 -31.51 -5.21 -26.33
CA ALA A 76 -31.77 -4.47 -27.56
C ALA A 76 -32.19 -5.43 -28.68
N HIS A 77 -31.41 -6.49 -28.89
CA HIS A 77 -31.66 -7.48 -29.94
C HIS A 77 -32.99 -8.23 -29.77
N LYS A 78 -33.37 -8.52 -28.52
CA LYS A 78 -34.67 -9.10 -28.19
C LYS A 78 -35.82 -8.13 -28.47
N ASN A 79 -35.61 -6.84 -28.22
CA ASN A 79 -36.62 -5.81 -28.49
C ASN A 79 -36.84 -5.63 -29.99
N THR A 80 -35.76 -5.64 -30.79
CA THR A 80 -35.86 -5.56 -32.26
C THR A 80 -36.63 -6.76 -32.84
N GLN A 81 -36.34 -7.99 -32.37
CA GLN A 81 -37.09 -9.17 -32.78
C GLN A 81 -38.57 -9.15 -32.39
N MET A 82 -38.91 -8.54 -31.24
CA MET A 82 -40.31 -8.37 -30.86
C MET A 82 -41.04 -7.36 -31.74
N ILE A 83 -40.35 -6.29 -32.16
CA ILE A 83 -40.90 -5.26 -33.05
C ILE A 83 -41.12 -5.86 -34.45
N GLU A 84 -40.13 -6.54 -35.04
CA GLU A 84 -40.29 -7.22 -36.34
C GLU A 84 -41.43 -8.24 -36.31
N LYS A 85 -41.54 -9.07 -35.26
CA LYS A 85 -42.66 -10.01 -35.12
C LYS A 85 -44.02 -9.34 -34.95
N ALA A 86 -44.08 -8.15 -34.36
CA ALA A 86 -45.32 -7.40 -34.22
C ALA A 86 -45.74 -6.75 -35.54
N GLU A 87 -44.77 -6.30 -36.34
CA GLU A 87 -44.98 -5.67 -37.64
C GLU A 87 -45.42 -6.68 -38.70
N ASP A 88 -44.79 -7.87 -38.76
CA ASP A 88 -45.22 -8.98 -39.63
C ASP A 88 -46.65 -9.44 -39.34
N LYS A 89 -47.03 -9.46 -38.06
CA LYS A 89 -48.37 -9.89 -37.64
C LYS A 89 -49.45 -8.88 -38.01
N HIS A 90 -49.10 -7.59 -38.07
CA HIS A 90 -50.00 -6.49 -38.42
C HIS A 90 -50.17 -6.30 -39.94
N GLN A 91 -49.25 -6.83 -40.75
CA GLN A 91 -49.40 -6.92 -42.22
C GLN A 91 -50.12 -8.18 -42.70
N SER A 92 -50.30 -9.18 -41.83
CA SER A 92 -50.97 -10.44 -42.13
C SER A 92 -52.47 -10.49 -41.78
N GLU A 93 -53.03 -9.40 -41.23
CA GLU A 93 -54.47 -9.16 -41.01
C GLU A 93 -55.02 -8.17 -42.03
#